data_AF-A0A925M1Q6-F1
#
_entry.id   AF-A0A925M1Q6-F1
#
_cell.length_a   1.000
_cell.length_b   1.000
_cell.length_c   1.000
_cell.angle_alpha   90.00
_cell.angle_beta   90.00
_cell.angle_gamma   90.00
#
_symmetry.space_group_name_H-M   'P 1'
#
loop_
_entity.id
_entity.type
_entity.pdbx_description
1 polymer ?
#
loop_
_entity_poly.entity_id
_entity_poly.type
_entity_poly.pdbx_seq_one_letter_code
_entity_poly.pdbx_strand_id
1 'polypeptide(L)'
;KFGTAKGGGGTEFPFKTDSPGTSELTPTLKNGVLSVSGSYKDFDGAPLFSQGEKELDPNAKILSGADPKALMEGFLKVPVDKEGHAISGTHLHFSTAGDNRGNFADATVIRYFENTPIDAKSGTLSGTFALSPEEQAAFLGGNLYVNIHSNVDVDGDGRAGFATGENRLNFNKDVVKFA
;
A
#
# COMPACT_ATOMS: atom_id res chain seq x y z
N LYS A 1 -1.90 21.92 -5.44
CA LYS A 1 -2.66 21.10 -6.42
C LYS A 1 -2.19 19.66 -6.30
N PHE A 2 -3.11 18.71 -6.19
CA PHE A 2 -2.78 17.28 -6.09
C PHE A 2 -2.99 16.61 -7.46
N GLY A 3 -2.04 15.79 -7.87
CA GLY A 3 -2.11 14.89 -9.02
C GLY A 3 -2.53 13.50 -8.59
N THR A 4 -2.47 12.56 -9.52
CA THR A 4 -2.73 11.13 -9.26
C THR A 4 -1.40 10.41 -9.14
N ALA A 5 -1.17 9.75 -7.99
CA ALA A 5 -0.08 8.81 -7.82
C ALA A 5 -0.37 7.55 -8.63
N LYS A 6 0.64 6.98 -9.26
CA LYS A 6 0.53 5.76 -10.04
C LYS A 6 1.64 4.80 -9.65
N GLY A 7 1.35 3.50 -9.71
CA GLY A 7 2.33 2.45 -9.52
C GLY A 7 2.02 1.24 -10.41
N GLY A 8 3.04 0.45 -10.73
CA GLY A 8 2.94 -0.74 -11.56
C GLY A 8 3.72 -1.91 -10.98
N GLY A 9 3.26 -3.14 -11.22
CA GLY A 9 3.88 -4.36 -10.69
C GLY A 9 5.36 -4.49 -11.06
N GLY A 10 5.73 -4.16 -12.30
CA GLY A 10 7.09 -4.33 -12.80
C GLY A 10 8.16 -3.33 -12.35
N THR A 11 7.81 -2.26 -11.61
CA THR A 11 8.74 -1.15 -11.31
C THR A 11 9.14 -1.04 -9.84
N GLU A 12 8.42 -1.75 -8.98
CA GLU A 12 8.31 -1.57 -7.52
C GLU A 12 9.18 -2.38 -6.54
N PHE A 13 9.85 -3.50 -6.88
CA PHE A 13 10.37 -4.43 -5.84
C PHE A 13 11.62 -5.25 -6.26
N PRO A 14 12.45 -5.74 -5.31
CA PRO A 14 13.73 -6.40 -5.58
C PRO A 14 13.59 -7.85 -6.07
N PHE A 15 12.37 -8.33 -6.34
CA PHE A 15 12.09 -9.68 -6.83
C PHE A 15 11.41 -9.62 -8.20
N LYS A 16 11.61 -10.68 -9.01
CA LYS A 16 11.02 -10.78 -10.35
C LYS A 16 9.50 -11.01 -10.23
N THR A 17 8.72 -10.04 -10.66
CA THR A 17 7.27 -10.14 -10.89
C THR A 17 6.99 -9.83 -12.36
N ASP A 18 6.01 -10.51 -12.96
CA ASP A 18 5.49 -10.25 -14.31
C ASP A 18 4.08 -9.67 -14.28
N SER A 19 3.63 -9.21 -13.13
CA SER A 19 2.29 -8.67 -13.00
C SER A 19 2.12 -7.47 -13.95
N PRO A 20 1.10 -7.49 -14.83
CA PRO A 20 0.72 -6.32 -15.60
C PRO A 20 0.01 -5.29 -14.72
N GLY A 21 -0.14 -5.57 -13.43
CA GLY A 21 -0.92 -4.83 -12.48
C GLY A 21 -0.58 -3.35 -12.43
N THR A 22 -1.62 -2.51 -12.46
CA THR A 22 -1.50 -1.06 -12.31
C THR A 22 -2.36 -0.56 -11.17
N SER A 23 -1.91 0.50 -10.51
CA SER A 23 -2.69 1.17 -9.47
C SER A 23 -2.58 2.68 -9.61
N GLU A 24 -3.65 3.36 -9.22
CA GLU A 24 -3.73 4.81 -9.20
C GLU A 24 -4.44 5.28 -7.94
N LEU A 25 -3.90 6.30 -7.27
CA LEU A 25 -4.51 6.93 -6.09
C LEU A 25 -4.46 8.45 -6.23
N THR A 26 -5.59 9.09 -6.01
CA THR A 26 -5.70 10.55 -6.03
C THR A 26 -5.97 11.06 -4.61
N PRO A 27 -5.02 11.80 -4.00
CA PRO A 27 -5.23 12.39 -2.70
C PRO A 27 -5.87 13.78 -2.80
N THR A 28 -6.60 14.13 -1.75
CA THR A 28 -7.10 15.47 -1.46
C THR A 28 -6.84 15.78 0.00
N LEU A 29 -6.39 17.00 0.31
CA LEU A 29 -6.19 17.45 1.68
C LEU A 29 -7.05 18.68 1.92
N LYS A 30 -7.99 18.62 2.86
CA LYS A 30 -8.87 19.73 3.23
C LYS A 30 -9.04 19.77 4.74
N ASN A 31 -8.77 20.93 5.36
CA ASN A 31 -8.91 21.13 6.81
C ASN A 31 -8.20 20.07 7.65
N GLY A 32 -7.00 19.64 7.23
CA GLY A 32 -6.22 18.60 7.90
C GLY A 32 -6.71 17.16 7.70
N VAL A 33 -7.77 16.96 6.90
CA VAL A 33 -8.27 15.63 6.53
C VAL A 33 -7.73 15.25 5.16
N LEU A 34 -6.98 14.15 5.10
CA LEU A 34 -6.49 13.53 3.87
C LEU A 34 -7.50 12.48 3.41
N SER A 35 -8.15 12.72 2.27
CA SER A 35 -8.98 11.73 1.59
C SER A 35 -8.26 11.25 0.34
N VAL A 36 -8.14 9.94 0.19
CA VAL A 36 -7.46 9.29 -0.92
C VAL A 36 -8.41 8.26 -1.52
N SER A 37 -8.53 8.26 -2.84
CA SER A 37 -9.36 7.28 -3.56
C SER A 37 -8.71 6.88 -4.88
N GLY A 38 -8.96 5.64 -5.31
CA GLY A 38 -8.53 5.17 -6.61
C GLY A 38 -8.79 3.69 -6.82
N SER A 39 -7.92 3.03 -7.59
CA SER A 39 -8.13 1.64 -8.02
C SER A 39 -6.83 0.90 -8.26
N TYR A 40 -6.90 -0.42 -8.18
CA TYR A 40 -5.92 -1.36 -8.72
C TYR A 40 -6.58 -2.23 -9.80
N LYS A 41 -5.78 -2.67 -10.77
CA LYS A 41 -6.25 -3.46 -11.93
C LYS A 41 -5.21 -4.47 -12.34
N ASP A 42 -5.67 -5.66 -12.74
CA ASP A 42 -4.87 -6.72 -13.36
C ASP A 42 -3.68 -7.19 -12.51
N PHE A 43 -3.86 -7.22 -11.19
CA PHE A 43 -2.85 -7.75 -10.27
C PHE A 43 -2.74 -9.28 -10.39
N ASP A 44 -1.55 -9.82 -10.16
CA ASP A 44 -1.36 -11.29 -10.08
C ASP A 44 -1.84 -11.78 -8.72
N GLY A 45 -1.70 -10.92 -7.71
CA GLY A 45 -2.14 -11.16 -6.35
C GLY A 45 -3.38 -10.36 -5.94
N ALA A 46 -4.29 -10.98 -5.19
CA ALA A 46 -5.33 -10.21 -4.51
C ALA A 46 -4.72 -9.44 -3.32
N PRO A 47 -5.08 -8.16 -3.08
CA PRO A 47 -4.63 -7.45 -1.90
C PRO A 47 -5.05 -8.19 -0.61
N LEU A 48 -4.17 -8.22 0.37
CA LEU A 48 -4.40 -8.90 1.64
C LEU A 48 -5.65 -8.34 2.34
N PHE A 49 -6.49 -9.24 2.87
CA PHE A 49 -7.77 -8.94 3.53
C PHE A 49 -8.76 -8.17 2.65
N SER A 50 -8.69 -8.32 1.32
CA SER A 50 -9.66 -7.71 0.41
C SER A 50 -10.79 -8.64 0.01
N GLN A 51 -10.57 -9.96 0.06
CA GLN A 51 -11.55 -10.98 -0.34
C GLN A 51 -12.41 -11.47 0.84
N GLY A 52 -12.48 -10.69 1.92
CA GLY A 52 -13.20 -11.06 3.14
C GLY A 52 -12.43 -12.03 4.05
N GLU A 53 -11.14 -12.22 3.79
CA GLU A 53 -10.27 -12.99 4.66
C GLU A 53 -10.16 -12.29 6.02
N LYS A 54 -10.24 -13.07 7.09
CA LYS A 54 -10.03 -12.59 8.47
C LYS A 54 -8.67 -13.00 9.03
N GLU A 55 -8.01 -13.90 8.30
CA GLU A 55 -6.76 -14.52 8.66
C GLU A 55 -5.92 -14.62 7.38
N LEU A 56 -4.61 -14.74 7.57
CA LEU A 56 -3.71 -14.94 6.46
C LEU A 56 -3.98 -16.30 5.78
N ASP A 57 -3.91 -16.35 4.43
CA ASP A 57 -3.97 -17.60 3.69
C ASP A 57 -2.83 -18.55 4.16
N PRO A 58 -3.13 -19.80 4.57
CA PRO A 58 -2.10 -20.76 4.98
C PRO A 58 -1.11 -21.10 3.87
N ASN A 59 -1.46 -20.86 2.61
CA ASN A 59 -0.59 -21.03 1.45
C ASN A 59 0.14 -19.75 1.05
N ALA A 60 -0.06 -18.63 1.77
CA ALA A 60 0.68 -17.41 1.51
C ALA A 60 2.19 -17.70 1.62
N LYS A 61 2.92 -17.45 0.54
CA LYS A 61 4.37 -17.64 0.49
C LYS A 61 5.06 -16.29 0.50
N ILE A 62 6.12 -16.21 1.29
CA ILE A 62 7.08 -15.14 1.15
C ILE A 62 8.22 -15.59 0.23
N LEU A 63 8.45 -14.86 -0.86
CA LEU A 63 9.51 -15.20 -1.82
C LEU A 63 10.91 -15.11 -1.19
N SER A 64 11.09 -14.33 -0.12
CA SER A 64 12.34 -14.29 0.66
C SER A 64 12.47 -15.42 1.69
N GLY A 65 11.44 -16.26 1.87
CA GLY A 65 11.41 -17.36 2.84
C GLY A 65 11.10 -16.96 4.30
N ALA A 66 10.74 -15.69 4.57
CA ALA A 66 10.31 -15.27 5.90
C ALA A 66 8.95 -15.86 6.30
N ASP A 67 8.59 -15.78 7.59
CA ASP A 67 7.28 -16.22 8.10
C ASP A 67 6.21 -15.13 7.84
N PRO A 68 5.14 -15.45 7.07
CA PRO A 68 4.06 -14.53 6.79
C PRO A 68 3.36 -13.97 8.02
N LYS A 69 3.21 -14.79 9.07
CA LYS A 69 2.57 -14.36 10.31
C LYS A 69 3.43 -13.36 11.06
N ALA A 70 4.74 -13.61 11.15
CA ALA A 70 5.69 -12.69 11.74
C ALA A 70 5.73 -11.34 10.99
N LEU A 71 5.61 -11.35 9.65
CA LEU A 71 5.52 -10.10 8.88
C LEU A 71 4.25 -9.32 9.20
N MET A 72 3.09 -9.98 9.25
CA MET A 72 1.84 -9.32 9.61
C MET A 72 1.91 -8.70 11.01
N GLU A 73 2.41 -9.45 11.99
CA GLU A 73 2.48 -9.00 13.38
C GLU A 73 3.52 -7.90 13.61
N GLY A 74 4.64 -7.95 12.90
CA GLY A 74 5.75 -7.01 13.08
C GLY A 74 5.70 -5.76 12.18
N PHE A 75 5.12 -5.86 10.98
CA PHE A 75 5.27 -4.82 9.94
C PHE A 75 3.95 -4.31 9.36
N LEU A 76 2.88 -5.11 9.36
CA LEU A 76 1.59 -4.68 8.80
C LEU A 76 0.64 -4.10 9.83
N LYS A 77 0.83 -4.39 11.11
CA LYS A 77 -0.02 -3.83 12.16
C LYS A 77 0.30 -2.37 12.40
N VAL A 78 -0.66 -1.49 12.08
CA VAL A 78 -0.67 -0.12 12.57
C VAL A 78 -0.74 -0.16 14.10
N PRO A 79 0.19 0.49 14.83
CA PRO A 79 0.18 0.50 16.29
C PRO A 79 -1.13 1.05 16.88
N VAL A 80 -1.72 2.06 16.23
CA VAL A 80 -3.06 2.62 16.50
C VAL A 80 -3.66 3.15 15.20
N ASP A 81 -4.67 2.49 14.64
CA ASP A 81 -5.46 3.06 13.54
C ASP A 81 -6.62 3.89 14.13
N LYS A 82 -6.52 5.22 14.03
CA LYS A 82 -7.46 6.14 14.71
C LYS A 82 -8.82 6.17 14.04
N GLU A 83 -8.86 5.81 12.75
CA GLU A 83 -10.03 5.84 11.89
C GLU A 83 -10.82 4.53 11.94
N GLY A 84 -10.23 3.48 12.52
CA GLY A 84 -10.89 2.19 12.76
C GLY A 84 -11.16 1.39 11.49
N HIS A 85 -10.37 1.60 10.43
CA HIS A 85 -10.45 0.75 9.25
C HIS A 85 -10.01 -0.67 9.61
N ALA A 86 -10.55 -1.64 8.89
CA ALA A 86 -10.11 -3.02 9.00
C ALA A 86 -8.64 -3.13 8.56
N ILE A 87 -7.90 -4.08 9.17
CA ILE A 87 -6.55 -4.42 8.70
C ILE A 87 -6.64 -4.79 7.22
N SER A 88 -5.78 -4.19 6.41
CA SER A 88 -5.70 -4.51 4.98
C SER A 88 -4.24 -4.52 4.50
N GLY A 89 -4.00 -5.20 3.39
CA GLY A 89 -2.72 -5.16 2.69
C GLY A 89 -2.40 -3.83 2.02
N THR A 90 -3.36 -2.89 2.02
CA THR A 90 -3.15 -1.57 1.44
C THR A 90 -3.00 -0.56 2.57
N HIS A 91 -1.84 0.05 2.71
CA HIS A 91 -1.61 0.93 3.86
C HIS A 91 -0.67 2.08 3.58
N LEU A 92 -0.90 3.16 4.34
CA LEU A 92 -0.13 4.38 4.30
C LEU A 92 1.13 4.23 5.15
N HIS A 93 2.26 4.55 4.53
CA HIS A 93 3.56 4.57 5.18
C HIS A 93 4.09 5.98 5.33
N PHE A 94 4.90 6.14 6.37
CA PHE A 94 5.80 7.26 6.53
C PHE A 94 7.23 6.85 6.17
N SER A 95 7.91 7.62 5.32
CA SER A 95 9.34 7.48 5.02
C SER A 95 9.96 8.87 4.92
N THR A 96 10.90 9.19 5.81
CA THR A 96 11.67 10.43 5.70
C THR A 96 12.39 10.50 4.36
N ALA A 97 12.23 11.59 3.60
CA ALA A 97 13.03 11.81 2.39
C ALA A 97 14.52 11.93 2.74
N GLY A 98 15.38 11.21 2.00
CA GLY A 98 16.84 11.38 2.04
C GLY A 98 17.70 10.17 2.45
N ASP A 99 17.16 8.96 2.56
CA ASP A 99 18.01 7.78 2.83
C ASP A 99 18.79 7.34 1.58
N ASN A 100 20.13 7.42 1.65
CA ASN A 100 21.07 6.96 0.64
C ASN A 100 21.13 5.42 0.49
N ARG A 101 20.39 4.66 1.31
CA ARG A 101 20.39 3.19 1.32
C ARG A 101 19.18 2.55 0.63
N GLY A 102 18.31 3.35 -0.01
CA GLY A 102 17.16 2.82 -0.73
C GLY A 102 16.23 2.04 0.19
N ASN A 103 15.63 2.73 1.17
CA ASN A 103 14.48 2.29 1.99
C ASN A 103 14.37 0.77 2.23
N PHE A 104 15.16 0.25 3.16
CA PHE A 104 14.80 -1.01 3.82
C PHE A 104 13.70 -0.70 4.86
N ALA A 105 12.48 -1.16 4.59
CA ALA A 105 11.49 -1.73 5.52
C ALA A 105 11.32 -1.19 6.96
N ASP A 106 11.67 0.06 7.27
CA ASP A 106 11.34 0.71 8.55
C ASP A 106 10.28 1.83 8.36
N ALA A 107 9.46 1.67 7.33
CA ALA A 107 8.41 2.62 7.05
C ALA A 107 7.23 2.29 7.94
N THR A 108 7.11 3.00 9.06
CA THR A 108 5.99 2.86 9.99
C THR A 108 4.68 2.91 9.22
N VAL A 109 3.88 1.84 9.34
CA VAL A 109 2.51 1.83 8.84
C VAL A 109 1.69 2.72 9.75
N ILE A 110 1.09 3.75 9.19
CA ILE A 110 0.37 4.75 9.97
C ILE A 110 -1.14 4.65 9.81
N ARG A 111 -1.67 4.12 8.70
CA ARG A 111 -3.12 3.96 8.44
C ARG A 111 -3.41 2.81 7.48
N TYR A 112 -4.56 2.14 7.65
CA TYR A 112 -5.07 1.20 6.66
C TYR A 112 -5.98 1.87 5.64
N PHE A 113 -6.05 1.29 4.44
CA PHE A 113 -7.06 1.63 3.45
C PHE A 113 -8.16 0.58 3.42
N GLU A 114 -9.35 1.00 3.04
CA GLU A 114 -10.41 0.10 2.63
C GLU A 114 -10.14 -0.38 1.21
N ASN A 115 -10.22 -1.71 1.04
CA ASN A 115 -10.10 -2.39 -0.23
C ASN A 115 -11.46 -2.97 -0.60
N THR A 116 -12.02 -2.57 -1.73
CA THR A 116 -13.28 -3.13 -2.25
C THR A 116 -13.00 -3.82 -3.59
N PRO A 117 -12.92 -5.16 -3.63
CA PRO A 117 -12.72 -5.88 -4.88
C PRO A 117 -13.89 -5.67 -5.84
N ILE A 118 -13.56 -5.55 -7.12
CA ILE A 118 -14.51 -5.66 -8.24
C ILE A 118 -14.48 -7.09 -8.79
N ASP A 119 -13.28 -7.65 -8.89
CA ASP A 119 -13.01 -9.03 -9.27
C ASP A 119 -11.77 -9.55 -8.51
N ALA A 120 -11.25 -10.71 -8.90
CA ALA A 120 -10.12 -11.33 -8.23
C ALA A 120 -8.79 -10.54 -8.40
N LYS A 121 -8.64 -9.76 -9.47
CA LYS A 121 -7.42 -9.04 -9.87
C LYS A 121 -7.54 -7.51 -9.77
N SER A 122 -8.75 -6.99 -9.56
CA SER A 122 -9.06 -5.56 -9.66
C SER A 122 -10.03 -5.08 -8.58
N GLY A 123 -9.93 -3.80 -8.21
CA GLY A 123 -10.81 -3.22 -7.22
C GLY A 123 -10.57 -1.74 -6.98
N THR A 124 -11.30 -1.17 -6.02
CA THR A 124 -11.16 0.21 -5.58
C THR A 124 -10.52 0.30 -4.21
N LEU A 125 -9.80 1.40 -4.00
CA LEU A 125 -9.08 1.72 -2.77
C LEU A 125 -9.57 3.06 -2.25
N SER A 126 -9.84 3.15 -0.94
CA SER A 126 -10.24 4.40 -0.30
C SER A 126 -9.72 4.53 1.12
N GLY A 127 -9.48 5.77 1.55
CA GLY A 127 -9.13 6.09 2.92
C GLY A 127 -9.37 7.56 3.22
N THR A 128 -9.89 7.85 4.40
CA THR A 128 -10.05 9.24 4.90
C THR A 128 -9.42 9.32 6.28
N PHE A 129 -8.43 10.19 6.44
CA PHE A 129 -7.57 10.23 7.61
C PHE A 129 -7.50 11.63 8.21
N ALA A 130 -7.70 11.74 9.52
CA ALA A 130 -7.45 12.97 10.25
C ALA A 130 -5.95 13.05 10.55
N LEU A 131 -5.25 13.94 9.85
CA LEU A 131 -3.81 14.07 9.98
C LEU A 131 -3.44 15.07 11.09
N SER A 132 -2.52 14.67 11.95
CA SER A 132 -1.77 15.57 12.83
C SER A 132 -0.97 16.60 12.02
N PRO A 133 -0.59 17.75 12.61
CA PRO A 133 0.26 18.74 11.92
C PRO A 133 1.55 18.14 11.32
N GLU A 134 2.16 17.20 12.02
CA GLU A 134 3.37 16.50 11.58
C GLU A 134 3.10 15.60 10.36
N GLU A 135 2.00 14.85 10.38
CA GLU A 135 1.58 14.02 9.23
C GLU A 135 1.19 14.89 8.02
N GLN A 136 0.56 16.05 8.24
CA GLN A 136 0.26 17.00 7.17
C GLN A 136 1.55 17.53 6.54
N ALA A 137 2.52 17.95 7.36
CA ALA A 137 3.82 18.39 6.88
C ALA A 137 4.54 17.28 6.10
N ALA A 138 4.45 16.03 6.55
CA ALA A 138 5.03 14.89 5.88
C ALA A 138 4.37 14.60 4.53
N PHE A 139 3.03 14.63 4.46
CA PHE A 139 2.29 14.49 3.22
C PHE A 139 2.67 15.59 2.22
N LEU A 140 2.67 16.84 2.69
CA LEU A 140 3.05 18.00 1.86
C LEU A 140 4.51 17.96 1.42
N GLY A 141 5.40 17.40 2.24
CA GLY A 141 6.80 17.15 1.92
C GLY A 141 7.05 15.95 1.00
N GLY A 142 6.01 15.20 0.65
CA GLY A 142 6.11 13.99 -0.18
C GLY A 142 6.79 12.81 0.52
N ASN A 143 6.73 12.78 1.85
CA ASN A 143 7.31 11.74 2.70
C ASN A 143 6.34 10.58 2.99
N LEU A 144 5.17 10.57 2.34
CA LEU A 144 4.17 9.51 2.47
C LEU A 144 4.05 8.72 1.16
N TYR A 145 3.82 7.42 1.30
CA TYR A 145 3.53 6.54 0.18
C TYR A 145 2.57 5.44 0.61
N VAL A 146 1.90 4.82 -0.35
CA VAL A 146 1.01 3.68 -0.14
C VAL A 146 1.67 2.44 -0.70
N ASN A 147 1.65 1.35 0.06
CA ASN A 147 1.94 0.02 -0.47
C ASN A 147 0.65 -0.78 -0.57
N ILE A 148 0.60 -1.66 -1.58
CA ILE A 148 -0.38 -2.72 -1.73
C ILE A 148 0.37 -4.04 -1.63
N HIS A 149 0.02 -4.85 -0.65
CA HIS A 149 0.56 -6.19 -0.43
C HIS A 149 -0.50 -7.24 -0.77
N SER A 150 -0.11 -8.28 -1.50
CA SER A 150 -0.96 -9.42 -1.81
C SER A 150 -0.55 -10.71 -1.12
N ASN A 151 -1.50 -11.63 -1.04
CA ASN A 151 -1.39 -12.92 -0.34
C ASN A 151 -1.90 -14.11 -1.16
N VAL A 152 -2.90 -13.91 -2.03
CA VAL A 152 -3.49 -14.97 -2.85
C VAL A 152 -3.01 -14.80 -4.27
N ASP A 153 -2.36 -15.85 -4.79
CA ASP A 153 -1.98 -15.95 -6.19
C ASP A 153 -3.18 -16.30 -7.07
N VAL A 154 -3.67 -15.31 -7.80
CA VAL A 154 -4.96 -15.38 -8.51
C VAL A 154 -4.84 -16.16 -9.81
N ASP A 155 -3.67 -16.18 -10.46
CA ASP A 155 -3.43 -16.98 -11.66
C ASP A 155 -2.59 -18.23 -11.44
N GLY A 156 -2.00 -18.40 -10.25
CA GLY A 156 -1.41 -19.65 -9.79
C GLY A 156 -0.02 -19.92 -10.34
N ASP A 157 0.68 -18.90 -10.81
CA ASP A 157 2.01 -19.02 -11.42
C ASP A 157 3.17 -19.00 -10.39
N GLY A 158 2.84 -18.73 -9.13
CA GLY A 158 3.73 -18.71 -7.97
C GLY A 158 4.44 -17.37 -7.71
N ARG A 159 4.03 -16.27 -8.37
CA ARG A 159 4.74 -14.97 -8.29
C ARG A 159 3.97 -13.88 -7.59
N ALA A 160 2.69 -14.08 -7.33
CA ALA A 160 1.94 -13.23 -6.42
C ALA A 160 2.37 -13.48 -4.97
N GLY A 161 2.62 -12.41 -4.21
CA GLY A 161 2.76 -12.54 -2.76
C GLY A 161 3.90 -11.77 -2.12
N PHE A 162 3.91 -11.89 -0.79
CA PHE A 162 4.67 -11.07 0.12
C PHE A 162 6.19 -11.21 -0.08
N ALA A 163 6.85 -10.17 -0.58
CA ALA A 163 8.29 -10.05 -0.40
C ALA A 163 8.77 -8.63 -0.07
N THR A 164 7.91 -7.63 -0.29
CA THR A 164 7.75 -6.37 0.48
C THR A 164 6.75 -5.41 -0.20
N GLY A 165 6.02 -5.86 -1.22
CA GLY A 165 4.83 -5.22 -1.79
C GLY A 165 4.59 -5.77 -3.21
N GLU A 166 3.37 -5.69 -3.70
CA GLU A 166 3.06 -5.92 -5.12
C GLU A 166 3.10 -4.60 -5.90
N ASN A 167 2.79 -3.49 -5.23
CA ASN A 167 2.75 -2.17 -5.86
C ASN A 167 2.97 -1.06 -4.81
N ARG A 168 3.64 0.02 -5.21
CA ARG A 168 3.87 1.21 -4.38
C ARG A 168 3.43 2.46 -5.13
N LEU A 169 2.75 3.36 -4.41
CA LEU A 169 2.29 4.65 -4.92
C LEU A 169 2.87 5.77 -4.06
N ASN A 170 3.77 6.55 -4.65
CA ASN A 170 4.46 7.63 -3.95
C ASN A 170 3.67 8.94 -4.05
N PHE A 171 3.40 9.61 -2.93
CA PHE A 171 2.84 10.97 -2.93
C PHE A 171 3.94 12.04 -3.00
N ASN A 172 4.89 11.86 -3.91
CA ASN A 172 6.07 12.74 -4.06
C ASN A 172 5.71 14.09 -4.71
N LYS A 173 6.72 14.94 -4.96
CA LYS A 173 6.57 16.27 -5.58
C LYS A 173 5.85 16.31 -6.93
N ASP A 174 5.77 15.19 -7.65
CA ASP A 174 5.07 15.12 -8.94
C ASP A 174 3.56 14.93 -8.73
N VAL A 175 3.17 14.39 -7.58
CA VAL A 175 1.78 14.25 -7.11
C VAL A 175 1.37 15.44 -6.25
N VAL A 176 2.20 15.84 -5.29
CA VAL A 176 1.95 16.96 -4.38
C VAL A 176 2.66 18.21 -4.92
N LYS A 177 1.91 19.06 -5.63
CA LYS A 177 2.45 20.31 -6.22
C LYS A 177 2.00 21.50 -5.39
N PHE A 178 2.97 22.28 -4.89
CA PHE A 178 2.69 23.62 -4.38
C PHE A 178 2.32 24.52 -5.57
N ALA A 179 1.27 25.33 -5.39
CA ALA A 179 0.86 26.34 -6.38
C ALA A 179 1.73 27.59 -6.23
#